data_AF-A0A6M1YIY9-F1
#
_entry.id   AF-A0A6M1YIY9-F1
#
_cell.length_a   1.000
_cell.length_b   1.000
_cell.length_c   1.000
_cell.angle_alpha   90.00
_cell.angle_beta   90.00
_cell.angle_gamma   90.00
#
_symmetry.space_group_name_H-M   'P 1'
#
loop_
_entity.id
_entity.type
_entity.pdbx_description
1 polymer ?
#
loop_
_entity_poly.entity_id
_entity_poly.type
_entity_poly.pdbx_seq_one_letter_code
_entity_poly.pdbx_strand_id
1 'polypeptide(L)'
;MITNSNIIENLEIKMKNRALLFSLILNGILLTLFVFKNSSDPKTPLQPVSILNQKNIQEKLEKYLHQEFLPLVLELNDDHHIEEGIKHQDLALSVLVSKFDFDIERLLKDVKRSYLEYIDSKTQMRKKLVYIKNMDVDKFIVLSQFGLKEKYPMTSQGLLTKIKQGNRDEALLHAFFLTKEFEWFFSVMGYSNRMACLNLLMDVDFSLLKTLYQTYCMQPAQDLGLQIGMDLCFKGQSMRAANDLLDKYFDDVTKRFSDEQLLKLMALFSKKTPQLVPFATKMLNSNRSQKVHIYAALLLFQYFDLEVPESFDLEKALAILKDQHHLCEKDGT
;
A
#
# COMPACT_ATOMS: atom_id res chain seq x y z
N MET A 1 -56.46 -50.75 2.50
CA MET A 1 -56.40 -49.27 2.48
C MET A 1 -55.16 -48.82 3.23
N ILE A 2 -54.05 -48.63 2.52
CA ILE A 2 -52.88 -47.94 3.09
C ILE A 2 -53.26 -46.46 3.07
N THR A 3 -53.45 -45.88 4.24
CA THR A 3 -53.92 -44.50 4.36
C THR A 3 -52.83 -43.54 3.89
N ASN A 4 -53.19 -42.56 3.05
CA ASN A 4 -52.29 -41.51 2.55
C ASN A 4 -51.53 -40.79 3.69
N SER A 5 -52.05 -40.83 4.92
CA SER A 5 -51.41 -40.34 6.15
C SER A 5 -50.01 -40.93 6.38
N ASN A 6 -49.83 -42.25 6.20
CA ASN A 6 -48.56 -42.91 6.47
C ASN A 6 -47.48 -42.57 5.44
N ILE A 7 -47.88 -42.17 4.24
CA ILE A 7 -46.96 -41.75 3.17
C ILE A 7 -46.45 -40.34 3.46
N ILE A 8 -47.34 -39.44 3.90
CA ILE A 8 -46.99 -38.05 4.25
C ILE A 8 -46.05 -38.02 5.45
N GLU A 9 -46.35 -38.79 6.50
CA GLU A 9 -45.51 -38.84 7.71
C GLU A 9 -44.09 -39.38 7.41
N ASN A 10 -43.99 -40.42 6.57
CA ASN A 10 -42.69 -40.93 6.13
C ASN A 10 -41.89 -39.95 5.26
N LEU A 11 -42.57 -39.12 4.46
CA LEU A 11 -41.92 -38.07 3.66
C LEU A 11 -41.40 -36.94 4.55
N GLU A 12 -42.17 -36.50 5.55
CA GLU A 12 -41.73 -35.49 6.52
C GLU A 12 -40.51 -35.94 7.31
N ILE A 13 -40.50 -37.19 7.79
CA ILE A 13 -39.36 -37.76 8.52
C ILE A 13 -38.11 -37.79 7.62
N LYS A 14 -38.25 -38.20 6.35
CA LYS A 14 -37.14 -38.21 5.39
C LYS A 14 -36.62 -36.80 5.09
N MET A 15 -37.50 -35.81 4.98
CA MET A 15 -37.09 -34.42 4.75
C MET A 15 -36.37 -33.82 5.96
N LYS A 16 -36.88 -34.06 7.18
CA LYS A 16 -36.22 -33.63 8.43
C LYS A 16 -34.83 -34.26 8.57
N ASN A 17 -34.68 -35.55 8.28
CA ASN A 17 -33.39 -36.24 8.32
C ASN A 17 -32.41 -35.69 7.29
N ARG A 18 -32.86 -35.36 6.08
CA ARG A 18 -32.01 -34.74 5.04
C ARG A 18 -31.57 -33.33 5.42
N ALA A 19 -32.46 -32.52 6.00
CA ALA A 19 -32.13 -31.18 6.48
C ALA A 19 -31.10 -31.22 7.62
N LEU A 20 -31.22 -32.19 8.53
CA LEU A 20 -30.29 -32.39 9.63
C LEU A 20 -28.91 -32.82 9.12
N LEU A 21 -28.86 -33.75 8.16
CA LEU A 21 -27.60 -34.17 7.53
C LEU A 21 -26.92 -33.01 6.80
N PHE A 22 -27.69 -32.18 6.08
CA PHE A 22 -27.17 -31.02 5.36
C PHE A 22 -26.60 -29.97 6.32
N SER A 23 -27.29 -29.71 7.45
CA SER A 23 -26.80 -28.81 8.50
C SER A 23 -25.49 -29.30 9.12
N LEU A 24 -25.37 -30.61 9.36
CA LEU A 24 -24.18 -31.21 9.95
C LEU A 24 -22.97 -31.13 9.00
N ILE A 25 -23.18 -31.38 7.71
CA ILE A 25 -22.15 -31.23 6.67
C ILE A 25 -21.74 -29.76 6.53
N LEU A 26 -22.71 -28.84 6.46
CA LEU A 26 -22.43 -27.41 6.32
C LEU A 26 -21.63 -26.88 7.51
N ASN A 27 -22.00 -27.25 8.73
CA ASN A 27 -21.24 -26.88 9.93
C ASN A 27 -19.85 -27.49 9.96
N GLY A 28 -19.67 -28.73 9.51
CA GLY A 28 -18.35 -29.36 9.36
C GLY A 28 -17.46 -28.63 8.35
N ILE A 29 -18.02 -28.22 7.20
CA ILE A 29 -17.29 -27.44 6.18
C ILE A 29 -16.94 -26.05 6.73
N LEU A 30 -17.87 -25.37 7.43
CA LEU A 30 -17.60 -24.07 8.04
C LEU A 30 -16.52 -24.16 9.12
N LEU A 31 -16.53 -25.21 9.94
CA LEU A 31 -15.53 -25.42 10.98
C LEU A 31 -14.15 -25.71 10.38
N THR A 32 -14.06 -26.52 9.33
CA THR A 32 -12.79 -26.80 8.64
C THR A 32 -12.26 -25.56 7.93
N LEU A 33 -13.11 -24.76 7.28
CA LEU A 33 -12.72 -23.47 6.71
C LEU A 33 -12.27 -22.47 7.78
N PHE A 34 -12.93 -22.45 8.94
CA PHE A 34 -12.56 -21.58 10.07
C PHE A 34 -11.19 -21.99 10.65
N VAL A 35 -10.97 -23.29 10.86
CA VAL A 35 -9.67 -23.81 11.32
C VAL A 35 -8.60 -23.53 10.28
N PHE A 36 -8.84 -23.77 8.99
CA PHE A 36 -7.86 -23.52 7.93
C PHE A 36 -7.52 -22.02 7.79
N LYS A 37 -8.52 -21.14 7.92
CA LYS A 37 -8.34 -19.68 7.90
C LYS A 37 -7.57 -19.18 9.13
N ASN A 38 -7.75 -19.80 10.30
CA ASN A 38 -7.01 -19.45 11.51
C ASN A 38 -5.66 -20.18 11.67
N SER A 39 -5.45 -21.30 10.96
CA SER A 39 -4.17 -22.01 10.86
C SER A 39 -3.25 -21.46 9.78
N SER A 40 -3.73 -20.52 8.97
CA SER A 40 -2.88 -19.68 8.11
C SER A 40 -2.09 -18.73 9.00
N ASP A 41 -0.97 -19.24 9.54
CA ASP A 41 0.00 -18.59 10.43
C ASP A 41 -0.57 -17.46 11.29
N PRO A 42 -1.01 -17.73 12.54
CA PRO A 42 -1.02 -16.66 13.52
C PRO A 42 0.41 -16.14 13.58
N LYS A 43 0.66 -14.97 12.97
CA LYS A 43 1.93 -14.24 13.04
C LYS A 43 2.35 -14.29 14.50
N THR A 44 3.30 -15.19 14.81
CA THR A 44 3.62 -15.48 16.20
C THR A 44 3.98 -14.15 16.82
N PRO A 45 3.30 -13.71 17.90
CA PRO A 45 3.53 -12.39 18.45
C PRO A 45 5.03 -12.26 18.71
N LEU A 46 5.63 -11.28 18.02
CA LEU A 46 7.07 -11.09 17.98
C LEU A 46 7.55 -10.87 19.42
N GLN A 47 8.23 -11.86 20.00
CA GLN A 47 8.69 -11.76 21.37
C GLN A 47 9.82 -10.73 21.44
N PRO A 48 9.71 -9.70 22.30
CA PRO A 48 10.76 -8.72 22.47
C PRO A 48 11.96 -9.36 23.17
N VAL A 49 13.15 -9.13 22.62
CA VAL A 49 14.42 -9.37 23.31
C VAL A 49 14.84 -8.02 23.89
N SER A 50 14.74 -7.87 25.21
CA SER A 50 15.10 -6.60 25.86
C SER A 50 16.59 -6.56 26.13
N ILE A 51 17.28 -5.61 25.49
CA ILE A 51 18.70 -5.30 25.73
C ILE A 51 18.88 -3.97 26.47
N LEU A 52 17.79 -3.46 27.08
CA LEU A 52 17.73 -2.13 27.70
C LEU A 52 18.75 -1.92 28.84
N ASN A 53 19.31 -3.00 29.38
CA ASN A 53 20.28 -2.94 30.48
C ASN A 53 21.69 -3.43 30.09
N GLN A 54 21.92 -3.79 28.83
CA GLN A 54 23.19 -4.37 28.37
C GLN A 54 24.06 -3.30 27.70
N LYS A 55 24.91 -2.67 28.50
CA LYS A 55 25.74 -1.52 28.08
C LYS A 55 26.60 -1.83 26.85
N ASN A 56 27.25 -3.00 26.80
CA ASN A 56 28.14 -3.35 25.68
C ASN A 56 27.36 -3.53 24.36
N ILE A 57 26.18 -4.17 24.41
CA ILE A 57 25.34 -4.36 23.23
C ILE A 57 24.80 -3.03 22.73
N GLN A 58 24.40 -2.12 23.64
CA GLN A 58 23.98 -0.77 23.26
C GLN A 58 25.09 0.04 22.59
N GLU A 59 26.29 0.05 23.18
CA GLU A 59 27.46 0.74 22.61
C GLU A 59 27.84 0.17 21.23
N LYS A 60 27.82 -1.16 21.08
CA LYS A 60 28.13 -1.81 19.80
C LYS A 60 27.03 -1.54 18.76
N LEU A 61 25.75 -1.60 19.15
CA LEU A 61 24.63 -1.26 18.27
C LEU A 61 24.73 0.18 17.80
N GLU A 62 25.03 1.11 18.71
CA GLU A 62 25.20 2.52 18.36
C GLU A 62 26.34 2.72 17.36
N LYS A 63 27.48 2.01 17.54
CA LYS A 63 28.57 2.01 16.57
C LYS A 63 28.08 1.52 15.20
N TYR A 64 27.36 0.40 15.13
CA TYR A 64 26.82 -0.13 13.87
C TYR A 64 25.78 0.79 13.22
N LEU A 65 24.93 1.45 14.00
CA LEU A 65 23.96 2.42 13.48
C LEU A 65 24.64 3.61 12.80
N HIS A 66 25.88 3.94 13.15
CA HIS A 66 26.67 4.98 12.49
C HIS A 66 27.55 4.47 11.34
N GLN A 67 27.71 3.14 11.19
CA GLN A 67 28.47 2.57 10.09
C GLN A 67 27.76 2.69 8.74
N GLU A 68 28.57 2.70 7.68
CA GLU A 68 28.13 2.58 6.30
C GLU A 68 27.75 1.14 5.95
N PHE A 69 27.16 0.96 4.77
CA PHE A 69 26.63 -0.32 4.31
C PHE A 69 27.72 -1.41 4.22
N LEU A 70 28.84 -1.14 3.54
CA LEU A 70 29.86 -2.16 3.28
C LEU A 70 30.53 -2.72 4.55
N PRO A 71 30.95 -1.90 5.53
CA PRO A 71 31.46 -2.41 6.80
C PRO A 71 30.50 -3.37 7.49
N LEU A 72 29.19 -3.06 7.50
CA LEU A 72 28.18 -3.94 8.10
C LEU A 72 28.04 -5.27 7.35
N VAL A 73 28.19 -5.27 6.02
CA VAL A 73 28.18 -6.51 5.21
C VAL A 73 29.38 -7.40 5.53
N LEU A 74 30.54 -6.81 5.84
CA LEU A 74 31.73 -7.56 6.24
C LEU A 74 31.57 -8.19 7.63
N GLU A 75 30.91 -7.50 8.55
CA GLU A 75 30.59 -7.98 9.91
C GLU A 75 29.61 -9.17 9.91
N LEU A 76 28.95 -9.46 8.77
CA LEU A 76 28.15 -10.70 8.62
C LEU A 76 29.00 -11.97 8.68
N ASN A 77 30.33 -11.88 8.50
CA ASN A 77 31.24 -13.02 8.62
C ASN A 77 31.83 -13.15 10.03
N ASP A 78 31.45 -12.28 10.96
CA ASP A 78 31.93 -12.29 12.34
C ASP A 78 30.95 -13.06 13.24
N ASP A 79 31.29 -14.31 13.56
CA ASP A 79 30.51 -15.19 14.42
C ASP A 79 30.83 -15.06 15.92
N HIS A 80 31.72 -14.13 16.29
CA HIS A 80 32.08 -13.88 17.68
C HIS A 80 30.88 -13.31 18.46
N HIS A 81 30.84 -13.65 19.73
CA HIS A 81 29.80 -13.20 20.65
C HIS A 81 30.14 -11.81 21.19
N ILE A 82 29.13 -10.94 21.27
CA ILE A 82 29.20 -9.68 22.00
C ILE A 82 28.93 -9.95 23.48
N GLU A 83 27.71 -10.40 23.80
CA GLU A 83 27.25 -10.70 25.16
C GLU A 83 25.95 -11.53 25.10
N GLU A 84 25.68 -12.35 26.13
CA GLU A 84 24.41 -13.11 26.30
C GLU A 84 23.89 -13.86 25.05
N GLY A 85 24.79 -14.43 24.25
CA GLY A 85 24.41 -15.20 23.07
C GLY A 85 24.09 -14.37 21.82
N ILE A 86 24.25 -13.04 21.87
CA ILE A 86 24.15 -12.17 20.69
C ILE A 86 25.49 -12.15 19.97
N LYS A 87 25.48 -12.45 18.66
CA LYS A 87 26.68 -12.41 17.81
C LYS A 87 26.79 -11.11 17.04
N HIS A 88 28.00 -10.79 16.61
CA HIS A 88 28.28 -9.63 15.75
C HIS A 88 27.47 -9.65 14.45
N GLN A 89 27.49 -10.77 13.73
CA GLN A 89 26.71 -10.98 12.50
C GLN A 89 25.19 -10.75 12.68
N ASP A 90 24.60 -11.15 13.82
CA ASP A 90 23.17 -11.00 14.07
C ASP A 90 22.79 -9.51 14.20
N LEU A 91 23.62 -8.75 14.93
CA LEU A 91 23.41 -7.33 15.15
C LEU A 91 23.68 -6.52 13.87
N ALA A 92 24.72 -6.88 13.11
CA ALA A 92 25.04 -6.25 11.83
C ALA A 92 23.90 -6.45 10.82
N LEU A 93 23.36 -7.66 10.71
CA LEU A 93 22.21 -7.95 9.85
C LEU A 93 20.96 -7.17 10.28
N SER A 94 20.73 -7.06 11.58
CA SER A 94 19.60 -6.31 12.15
C SER A 94 19.65 -4.83 11.76
N VAL A 95 20.85 -4.24 11.77
CA VAL A 95 21.09 -2.87 11.29
C VAL A 95 20.95 -2.78 9.78
N LEU A 96 21.49 -3.73 8.99
CA LEU A 96 21.32 -3.77 7.54
C LEU A 96 19.84 -3.77 7.13
N VAL A 97 19.02 -4.62 7.76
CA VAL A 97 17.58 -4.71 7.48
C VAL A 97 16.85 -3.44 7.90
N SER A 98 17.13 -2.91 9.09
CA SER A 98 16.35 -1.80 9.66
C SER A 98 16.76 -0.42 9.12
N LYS A 99 18.04 -0.21 8.81
CA LYS A 99 18.59 1.08 8.37
C LYS A 99 18.73 1.17 6.85
N PHE A 100 19.07 0.06 6.19
CA PHE A 100 19.37 0.03 4.76
C PHE A 100 18.33 -0.74 3.94
N ASP A 101 17.22 -1.15 4.56
CA ASP A 101 16.16 -1.93 3.91
C ASP A 101 16.71 -3.16 3.17
N PHE A 102 17.71 -3.83 3.75
CA PHE A 102 18.39 -4.96 3.11
C PHE A 102 17.43 -6.13 2.83
N ASP A 103 17.38 -6.59 1.58
CA ASP A 103 16.37 -7.56 1.13
C ASP A 103 16.78 -9.01 1.42
N ILE A 104 16.58 -9.41 2.67
CA ILE A 104 16.81 -10.80 3.10
C ILE A 104 15.80 -11.77 2.48
N GLU A 105 14.58 -11.32 2.16
CA GLU A 105 13.50 -12.19 1.67
C GLU A 105 13.76 -12.65 0.24
N ARG A 106 14.54 -11.88 -0.53
CA ARG A 106 15.02 -12.27 -1.87
C ARG A 106 15.85 -13.55 -1.86
N LEU A 107 16.54 -13.85 -0.75
CA LEU A 107 17.47 -14.98 -0.65
C LEU A 107 17.00 -16.05 0.31
N LEU A 108 16.38 -15.64 1.42
CA LEU A 108 16.04 -16.51 2.52
C LEU A 108 14.52 -16.50 2.74
N LYS A 109 13.92 -17.69 2.68
CA LYS A 109 12.54 -17.89 3.09
C LYS A 109 12.47 -18.18 4.59
N ASP A 110 11.34 -17.83 5.19
CA ASP A 110 10.98 -18.21 6.57
C ASP A 110 11.95 -17.74 7.66
N VAL A 111 12.49 -16.53 7.50
CA VAL A 111 13.36 -15.91 8.51
C VAL A 111 12.53 -15.50 9.73
N LYS A 112 12.84 -16.09 10.89
CA LYS A 112 12.23 -15.72 12.17
C LYS A 112 12.70 -14.33 12.58
N ARG A 113 11.75 -13.41 12.68
CA ARG A 113 11.98 -12.05 13.17
C ARG A 113 11.61 -11.94 14.64
N SER A 114 12.27 -11.05 15.34
CA SER A 114 11.96 -10.56 16.67
C SER A 114 12.31 -9.06 16.71
N TYR A 115 12.19 -8.42 17.86
CA TYR A 115 12.66 -7.04 18.02
C TYR A 115 13.64 -6.93 19.17
N LEU A 116 14.67 -6.12 18.97
CA LEU A 116 15.50 -5.59 20.04
C LEU A 116 14.99 -4.20 20.41
N GLU A 117 14.74 -3.98 21.70
CA GLU A 117 14.46 -2.64 22.23
C GLU A 117 15.75 -2.00 22.72
N TYR A 118 16.07 -0.80 22.21
CA TYR A 118 17.24 -0.03 22.60
C TYR A 118 16.88 1.43 22.87
N ILE A 119 17.74 2.15 23.60
CA ILE A 119 17.60 3.60 23.82
C ILE A 119 18.46 4.30 22.78
N ASP A 120 17.85 5.15 21.97
CA ASP A 120 18.59 6.00 21.03
C ASP A 120 19.37 7.05 21.81
N SER A 121 20.69 7.12 21.62
CA SER A 121 21.56 8.04 22.33
C SER A 121 21.27 9.52 22.06
N LYS A 122 20.76 9.85 20.85
CA LYS A 122 20.44 11.23 20.45
C LYS A 122 19.09 11.66 20.97
N THR A 123 18.07 10.80 20.83
CA THR A 123 16.70 11.17 21.20
C THR A 123 16.31 10.74 22.61
N GLN A 124 17.11 9.90 23.27
CA GLN A 124 16.79 9.28 24.56
C GLN A 124 15.44 8.54 24.58
N MET A 125 14.97 8.12 23.40
CA MET A 125 13.70 7.42 23.23
C MET A 125 13.95 5.94 22.97
N ARG A 126 13.05 5.10 23.48
CA ARG A 126 13.05 3.67 23.17
C ARG A 126 12.69 3.46 21.70
N LYS A 127 13.57 2.76 20.99
CA LYS A 127 13.38 2.36 19.59
C LYS A 127 13.41 0.84 19.47
N LYS A 128 12.79 0.34 18.41
CA LYS A 128 12.76 -1.07 18.06
C LYS A 128 13.63 -1.30 16.83
N LEU A 129 14.45 -2.34 16.87
CA LEU A 129 15.25 -2.83 15.75
C LEU A 129 14.77 -4.23 15.39
N VAL A 130 14.59 -4.52 14.10
CA VAL A 130 14.27 -5.89 13.66
C VAL A 130 15.46 -6.78 13.98
N TYR A 131 15.24 -7.85 14.73
CA TYR A 131 16.27 -8.78 15.17
C TYR A 131 16.05 -10.17 14.59
N ILE A 132 17.07 -10.67 13.91
CA ILE A 132 17.08 -11.98 13.25
C ILE A 132 18.09 -12.84 14.01
N LYS A 133 17.61 -13.91 14.64
CA LYS A 133 18.40 -14.75 15.52
C LYS A 133 18.49 -16.18 15.02
N ASN A 134 19.54 -16.88 15.48
CA ASN A 134 19.72 -18.33 15.28
C ASN A 134 19.70 -18.74 13.81
N MET A 135 20.34 -17.95 12.97
CA MET A 135 20.47 -18.26 11.56
C MET A 135 21.76 -19.05 11.32
N ASP A 136 21.69 -20.04 10.42
CA ASP A 136 22.84 -20.88 10.07
C ASP A 136 23.95 -20.04 9.43
N VAL A 137 25.21 -20.42 9.69
CA VAL A 137 26.40 -19.70 9.18
C VAL A 137 26.38 -19.61 7.65
N ASP A 138 25.94 -20.67 6.97
CA ASP A 138 25.83 -20.70 5.51
C ASP A 138 24.93 -19.58 4.96
N LYS A 139 23.85 -19.24 5.69
CA LYS A 139 22.94 -18.15 5.28
C LYS A 139 23.61 -16.79 5.42
N PHE A 140 24.44 -16.59 6.46
CA PHE A 140 25.22 -15.36 6.60
C PHE A 140 26.24 -15.19 5.47
N ILE A 141 26.90 -16.28 5.05
CA ILE A 141 27.82 -16.25 3.89
C ILE A 141 27.07 -15.82 2.63
N VAL A 142 25.89 -16.39 2.37
CA VAL A 142 25.05 -16.02 1.21
C VAL A 142 24.62 -14.55 1.26
N LEU A 143 24.22 -14.04 2.43
CA LEU A 143 23.86 -12.65 2.62
C LEU A 143 25.05 -11.71 2.43
N SER A 144 26.24 -12.08 2.92
CA SER A 144 27.46 -11.30 2.74
C SER A 144 27.84 -11.21 1.26
N GLN A 145 27.86 -12.34 0.56
CA GLN A 145 28.12 -12.39 -0.89
C GLN A 145 27.13 -11.53 -1.68
N PHE A 146 25.86 -11.55 -1.30
CA PHE A 146 24.83 -10.73 -1.90
C PHE A 146 25.05 -9.23 -1.69
N GLY A 147 25.35 -8.82 -0.46
CA GLY A 147 25.66 -7.43 -0.14
C GLY A 147 26.91 -6.90 -0.85
N LEU A 148 27.89 -7.77 -1.11
CA LEU A 148 29.11 -7.42 -1.84
C LEU A 148 28.93 -7.38 -3.36
N LYS A 149 28.04 -8.22 -3.91
CA LYS A 149 27.86 -8.37 -5.36
C LYS A 149 26.84 -7.40 -5.95
N GLU A 150 25.76 -7.14 -5.23
CA GLU A 150 24.64 -6.34 -5.73
C GLU A 150 24.86 -4.85 -5.45
N LYS A 151 24.61 -4.00 -6.46
CA LYS A 151 24.69 -2.53 -6.29
C LYS A 151 23.58 -2.00 -5.38
N TYR A 152 22.39 -2.61 -5.44
CA TYR A 152 21.23 -2.24 -4.62
C TYR A 152 20.55 -3.49 -4.03
N PRO A 153 21.12 -4.07 -2.96
CA PRO A 153 20.55 -5.23 -2.26
C PRO A 153 19.39 -4.83 -1.33
N MET A 154 18.50 -3.97 -1.81
CA MET A 154 17.45 -3.32 -1.03
C MET A 154 16.07 -3.86 -1.41
N THR A 155 15.14 -3.84 -0.46
CA THR A 155 13.73 -4.13 -0.73
C THR A 155 13.14 -3.07 -1.66
N SER A 156 12.00 -3.37 -2.27
CA SER A 156 11.22 -2.41 -3.07
C SER A 156 10.93 -1.10 -2.33
N GLN A 157 10.72 -1.17 -1.00
CA GLN A 157 10.54 -0.01 -0.13
C GLN A 157 11.81 0.84 -0.02
N GLY A 158 12.95 0.18 0.23
CA GLY A 158 14.25 0.86 0.33
C GLY A 158 14.65 1.54 -0.97
N LEU A 159 14.44 0.85 -2.09
CA LEU A 159 14.67 1.39 -3.43
C LEU A 159 13.83 2.65 -3.68
N LEU A 160 12.52 2.60 -3.45
CA LEU A 160 11.63 3.77 -3.62
C LEU A 160 12.01 4.92 -2.67
N THR A 161 12.35 4.61 -1.42
CA THR A 161 12.75 5.61 -0.43
C THR A 161 14.00 6.36 -0.89
N LYS A 162 15.00 5.65 -1.41
CA LYS A 162 16.22 6.24 -1.95
C LYS A 162 15.94 7.11 -3.18
N ILE A 163 14.99 6.71 -4.03
CA ILE A 163 14.51 7.52 -5.16
C ILE A 163 13.80 8.80 -4.70
N LYS A 164 12.97 8.72 -3.66
CA LYS A 164 12.30 9.89 -3.04
C LYS A 164 13.27 10.87 -2.41
N GLN A 165 14.41 10.40 -1.92
CA GLN A 165 15.50 11.24 -1.40
C GLN A 165 16.30 11.95 -2.51
N GLY A 166 15.93 11.80 -3.78
CA GLY A 166 16.53 12.50 -4.91
C GLY A 166 17.61 11.71 -5.66
N ASN A 167 17.96 10.50 -5.21
CA ASN A 167 18.88 9.66 -5.97
C ASN A 167 18.13 9.02 -7.15
N ARG A 168 18.49 9.42 -8.37
CA ARG A 168 17.87 8.91 -9.61
C ARG A 168 18.90 8.29 -10.55
N ASP A 169 19.91 7.63 -9.99
CA ASP A 169 20.82 6.77 -10.76
C ASP A 169 20.00 5.76 -11.58
N GLU A 170 20.37 5.60 -12.85
CA GLU A 170 19.73 4.68 -13.80
C GLU A 170 19.69 3.24 -13.27
N ALA A 171 20.77 2.78 -12.62
CA ALA A 171 20.81 1.44 -12.05
C ALA A 171 19.85 1.28 -10.85
N LEU A 172 19.62 2.34 -10.07
CA LEU A 172 18.65 2.34 -8.98
C LEU A 172 17.22 2.28 -9.52
N LEU A 173 16.93 3.11 -10.53
CA LEU A 173 15.63 3.11 -11.21
C LEU A 173 15.35 1.75 -11.85
N HIS A 174 16.34 1.18 -12.54
CA HIS A 174 16.24 -0.16 -13.14
C HIS A 174 15.98 -1.23 -12.08
N ALA A 175 16.71 -1.21 -10.95
CA ALA A 175 16.48 -2.15 -9.85
C ALA A 175 15.05 -2.04 -9.29
N PHE A 176 14.54 -0.81 -9.10
CA PHE A 176 13.17 -0.60 -8.63
C PHE A 176 12.12 -1.07 -9.65
N PHE A 177 12.36 -0.81 -10.93
CA PHE A 177 11.47 -1.20 -12.02
C PHE A 177 11.31 -2.70 -12.17
N LEU A 178 12.30 -3.49 -11.74
CA LEU A 178 12.24 -4.95 -11.75
C LEU A 178 11.56 -5.56 -10.51
N THR A 179 11.13 -4.74 -9.55
CA THR A 179 10.44 -5.24 -8.36
C THR A 179 9.04 -5.75 -8.70
N LYS A 180 8.58 -6.79 -7.99
CA LYS A 180 7.27 -7.41 -8.23
C LYS A 180 6.14 -6.41 -8.00
N GLU A 181 6.26 -5.57 -6.97
CA GLU A 181 5.27 -4.55 -6.66
C GLU A 181 5.17 -3.51 -7.76
N PHE A 182 6.30 -3.04 -8.31
CA PHE A 182 6.30 -2.08 -9.40
C PHE A 182 5.74 -2.69 -10.69
N GLU A 183 6.21 -3.86 -11.11
CA GLU A 183 5.75 -4.53 -12.33
C GLU A 183 4.25 -4.81 -12.28
N TRP A 184 3.76 -5.34 -11.15
CA TRP A 184 2.34 -5.56 -10.95
C TRP A 184 1.56 -4.26 -11.08
N PHE A 185 2.00 -3.21 -10.40
CA PHE A 185 1.31 -1.93 -10.41
C PHE A 185 1.32 -1.29 -11.80
N PHE A 186 2.46 -1.30 -12.49
CA PHE A 186 2.65 -0.80 -13.84
C PHE A 186 1.69 -1.50 -14.83
N SER A 187 1.62 -2.83 -14.75
CA SER A 187 0.76 -3.65 -15.60
C SER A 187 -0.73 -3.40 -15.33
N VAL A 188 -1.15 -3.38 -14.06
CA VAL A 188 -2.56 -3.27 -13.70
C VAL A 188 -3.11 -1.87 -13.97
N MET A 189 -2.31 -0.83 -13.74
CA MET A 189 -2.70 0.55 -14.03
C MET A 189 -2.58 0.92 -15.52
N GLY A 190 -2.13 -0.02 -16.37
CA GLY A 190 -2.07 0.16 -17.82
C GLY A 190 -1.16 1.30 -18.27
N TYR A 191 -0.05 1.55 -17.56
CA TYR A 191 0.88 2.60 -17.97
C TYR A 191 1.69 2.16 -19.20
N SER A 192 1.88 3.08 -20.15
CA SER A 192 2.82 2.88 -21.27
C SER A 192 4.26 3.26 -20.93
N ASN A 193 4.45 4.09 -19.89
CA ASN A 193 5.74 4.65 -19.50
C ASN A 193 6.01 4.40 -18.01
N ARG A 194 7.13 3.72 -17.72
CA ARG A 194 7.57 3.42 -16.34
C ARG A 194 7.83 4.68 -15.50
N MET A 195 8.32 5.75 -16.11
CA MET A 195 8.54 7.03 -15.42
C MET A 195 7.23 7.71 -15.03
N ALA A 196 6.19 7.61 -15.85
CA ALA A 196 4.87 8.14 -15.49
C ALA A 196 4.29 7.39 -14.27
N CYS A 197 4.39 6.06 -14.30
CA CYS A 197 4.03 5.20 -13.18
C CYS A 197 4.84 5.53 -11.90
N LEU A 198 6.16 5.68 -12.03
CA LEU A 198 7.02 6.08 -10.91
C LEU A 198 6.57 7.42 -10.32
N ASN A 199 6.31 8.43 -11.16
CA ASN A 199 5.89 9.76 -10.72
C ASN A 199 4.58 9.73 -9.92
N LEU A 200 3.68 8.79 -10.19
CA LEU A 200 2.51 8.55 -9.34
C LEU A 200 2.92 7.99 -7.97
N LEU A 201 3.78 6.96 -7.96
CA LEU A 201 4.25 6.30 -6.74
C LEU A 201 5.10 7.21 -5.83
N MET A 202 5.67 8.30 -6.37
CA MET A 202 6.40 9.28 -5.57
C MET A 202 5.55 9.91 -4.47
N ASP A 203 4.25 10.10 -4.72
CA ASP A 203 3.32 10.76 -3.78
C ASP A 203 2.60 9.75 -2.87
N VAL A 204 2.80 8.45 -3.08
CA VAL A 204 2.08 7.38 -2.38
C VAL A 204 2.96 6.76 -1.30
N ASP A 205 2.41 6.49 -0.12
CA ASP A 205 3.08 5.69 0.91
C ASP A 205 3.27 4.25 0.42
N PHE A 206 4.50 3.74 0.53
CA PHE A 206 4.82 2.37 0.16
C PHE A 206 4.01 1.34 0.98
N SER A 207 3.63 1.65 2.22
CA SER A 207 2.80 0.78 3.05
C SER A 207 1.43 0.50 2.40
N LEU A 208 0.84 1.53 1.78
CA LEU A 208 -0.39 1.40 1.01
C LEU A 208 -0.16 0.55 -0.24
N LEU A 209 0.91 0.83 -1.01
CA LEU A 209 1.25 0.05 -2.21
C LEU A 209 1.41 -1.44 -1.89
N LYS A 210 2.11 -1.77 -0.80
CA LYS A 210 2.29 -3.15 -0.33
C LYS A 210 0.96 -3.80 0.04
N THR A 211 0.09 -3.07 0.73
CA THR A 211 -1.26 -3.53 1.08
C THR A 211 -2.08 -3.82 -0.17
N LEU A 212 -2.02 -2.94 -1.17
CA LEU A 212 -2.72 -3.13 -2.44
C LEU A 212 -2.20 -4.34 -3.19
N TYR A 213 -0.88 -4.48 -3.32
CA TYR A 213 -0.26 -5.64 -3.95
C TYR A 213 -0.72 -6.94 -3.28
N GLN A 214 -0.64 -7.02 -1.94
CA GLN A 214 -1.06 -8.22 -1.20
C GLN A 214 -2.56 -8.51 -1.31
N THR A 215 -3.40 -7.47 -1.39
CA THR A 215 -4.86 -7.62 -1.47
C THR A 215 -5.32 -8.06 -2.85
N TYR A 216 -4.66 -7.55 -3.89
CA TYR A 216 -5.18 -7.58 -5.25
C TYR A 216 -4.36 -8.42 -6.23
N CYS A 217 -3.14 -8.86 -5.89
CA CYS A 217 -2.30 -9.62 -6.82
C CYS A 217 -2.89 -10.98 -7.25
N MET A 218 -3.85 -11.51 -6.49
CA MET A 218 -4.55 -12.76 -6.79
C MET A 218 -6.00 -12.56 -7.28
N GLN A 219 -6.44 -11.30 -7.46
CA GLN A 219 -7.80 -10.99 -7.89
C GLN A 219 -7.92 -10.95 -9.42
N PRO A 220 -9.11 -11.21 -9.98
CA PRO A 220 -9.33 -11.09 -11.41
C PRO A 220 -9.11 -9.63 -11.87
N ALA A 221 -8.62 -9.47 -13.10
CA ALA A 221 -8.18 -8.18 -13.63
C ALA A 221 -9.32 -7.18 -13.91
N GLN A 222 -10.58 -7.62 -13.93
CA GLN A 222 -11.71 -6.76 -14.29
C GLN A 222 -11.86 -5.61 -13.29
N ASP A 223 -11.89 -4.37 -13.79
CA ASP A 223 -11.96 -3.12 -13.03
C ASP A 223 -10.84 -2.92 -11.99
N LEU A 224 -9.78 -3.72 -12.02
CA LEU A 224 -8.77 -3.69 -10.96
C LEU A 224 -8.00 -2.37 -10.94
N GLY A 225 -7.66 -1.82 -12.11
CA GLY A 225 -7.02 -0.51 -12.22
C GLY A 225 -7.88 0.63 -11.66
N LEU A 226 -9.20 0.58 -11.84
CA LEU A 226 -10.13 1.54 -11.26
C LEU A 226 -10.14 1.44 -9.73
N GLN A 227 -10.23 0.23 -9.18
CA GLN A 227 -10.25 0.00 -7.73
C GLN A 227 -8.93 0.45 -7.07
N ILE A 228 -7.80 0.14 -7.69
CA ILE A 228 -6.48 0.59 -7.22
C ILE A 228 -6.39 2.11 -7.31
N GLY A 229 -6.78 2.73 -8.43
CA GLY A 229 -6.80 4.18 -8.57
C GLY A 229 -7.66 4.86 -7.50
N MET A 230 -8.82 4.30 -7.18
CA MET A 230 -9.67 4.76 -6.07
C MET A 230 -8.97 4.66 -4.72
N ASP A 231 -8.33 3.53 -4.42
CA ASP A 231 -7.63 3.35 -3.15
C ASP A 231 -6.43 4.28 -3.01
N LEU A 232 -5.64 4.48 -4.07
CA LEU A 232 -4.55 5.46 -4.08
C LEU A 232 -5.06 6.89 -3.87
N CYS A 233 -6.19 7.22 -4.49
CA CYS A 233 -6.83 8.52 -4.38
C CYS A 233 -7.34 8.76 -2.95
N PHE A 234 -8.17 7.86 -2.41
CA PHE A 234 -8.87 8.09 -1.15
C PHE A 234 -8.07 7.69 0.08
N LYS A 235 -7.37 6.55 0.06
CA LYS A 235 -6.53 6.11 1.18
C LYS A 235 -5.18 6.81 1.16
N GLY A 236 -4.62 7.01 -0.03
CA GLY A 236 -3.34 7.70 -0.20
C GLY A 236 -3.44 9.22 -0.21
N GLN A 237 -4.65 9.79 -0.29
CA GLN A 237 -4.90 11.24 -0.38
C GLN A 237 -4.07 11.92 -1.48
N SER A 238 -3.80 11.21 -2.58
CA SER A 238 -2.90 11.67 -3.62
C SER A 238 -3.65 12.40 -4.73
N MET A 239 -3.38 13.70 -4.88
CA MET A 239 -3.90 14.51 -5.98
C MET A 239 -3.41 13.99 -7.35
N ARG A 240 -2.19 13.44 -7.43
CA ARG A 240 -1.71 12.82 -8.68
C ARG A 240 -2.52 11.56 -9.02
N ALA A 241 -2.85 10.75 -8.02
CA ALA A 241 -3.73 9.60 -8.23
C ALA A 241 -5.12 10.04 -8.69
N ALA A 242 -5.67 11.13 -8.13
CA ALA A 242 -6.93 11.71 -8.58
C ALA A 242 -6.88 12.16 -10.05
N ASN A 243 -5.79 12.82 -10.48
CA ASN A 243 -5.62 13.19 -11.89
C ASN A 243 -5.49 11.95 -12.79
N ASP A 244 -4.65 10.97 -12.45
CA ASP A 244 -4.49 9.75 -13.25
C ASP A 244 -5.79 8.95 -13.36
N LEU A 245 -6.57 8.92 -12.27
CA LEU A 245 -7.88 8.30 -12.22
C LEU A 245 -8.86 8.99 -13.17
N LEU A 246 -8.89 10.33 -13.20
CA LEU A 246 -9.70 11.08 -14.16
C LEU A 246 -9.21 10.92 -15.60
N ASP A 247 -7.89 10.90 -15.83
CA ASP A 247 -7.30 10.73 -17.16
C ASP A 247 -7.72 9.39 -17.80
N LYS A 248 -7.69 8.31 -17.02
CA LYS A 248 -7.92 6.95 -17.54
C LYS A 248 -9.37 6.51 -17.45
N TYR A 249 -10.08 6.95 -16.42
CA TYR A 249 -11.39 6.42 -16.05
C TYR A 249 -12.46 7.51 -15.91
N PHE A 250 -12.36 8.61 -16.68
CA PHE A 250 -13.27 9.75 -16.60
C PHE A 250 -14.76 9.35 -16.60
N ASP A 251 -15.17 8.52 -17.57
CA ASP A 251 -16.55 8.07 -17.71
C ASP A 251 -17.01 7.22 -16.53
N ASP A 252 -16.17 6.28 -16.08
CA ASP A 252 -16.45 5.44 -14.92
C ASP A 252 -16.58 6.27 -13.65
N VAL A 253 -15.67 7.21 -13.41
CA VAL A 253 -15.69 8.09 -12.23
C VAL A 253 -16.96 8.93 -12.24
N THR A 254 -17.28 9.59 -13.35
CA THR A 254 -18.42 10.51 -13.43
C THR A 254 -19.77 9.80 -13.32
N LYS A 255 -19.88 8.55 -13.77
CA LYS A 255 -21.14 7.77 -13.78
C LYS A 255 -21.29 6.87 -12.55
N ARG A 256 -20.24 6.17 -12.12
CA ARG A 256 -20.31 5.10 -11.11
C ARG A 256 -20.09 5.60 -9.69
N PHE A 257 -19.35 6.70 -9.48
CA PHE A 257 -19.04 7.13 -8.12
C PHE A 257 -20.29 7.67 -7.41
N SER A 258 -20.36 7.45 -6.10
CA SER A 258 -21.36 8.08 -5.25
C SER A 258 -21.04 9.56 -5.07
N ASP A 259 -22.05 10.35 -4.69
CA ASP A 259 -21.86 11.78 -4.41
C ASP A 259 -20.83 12.01 -3.30
N GLU A 260 -20.77 11.12 -2.30
CA GLU A 260 -19.74 11.17 -1.25
C GLU A 260 -18.33 10.97 -1.81
N GLN A 261 -18.15 10.00 -2.71
CA GLN A 261 -16.86 9.74 -3.36
C GLN A 261 -16.44 10.90 -4.27
N LEU A 262 -17.39 11.49 -5.01
CA LEU A 262 -17.14 12.65 -5.86
C LEU A 262 -16.71 13.86 -5.03
N LEU A 263 -17.38 14.14 -3.90
CA LEU A 263 -16.99 15.22 -2.99
C LEU A 263 -15.59 14.99 -2.39
N LYS A 264 -15.29 13.75 -1.97
CA LYS A 264 -13.95 13.38 -1.51
C LYS A 264 -12.89 13.57 -2.59
N LEU A 265 -13.20 13.21 -3.84
CA LEU A 265 -12.31 13.38 -4.98
C LEU A 265 -12.06 14.87 -5.26
N MET A 266 -13.12 15.68 -5.28
CA MET A 266 -13.05 17.13 -5.46
C MET A 266 -12.19 17.82 -4.39
N ALA A 267 -12.31 17.38 -3.14
CA ALA A 267 -11.54 17.94 -2.02
C ALA A 267 -10.02 17.73 -2.15
N LEU A 268 -9.55 16.81 -3.00
CA LEU A 268 -8.12 16.60 -3.23
C LEU A 268 -7.49 17.65 -4.16
N PHE A 269 -8.31 18.37 -4.94
CA PHE A 269 -7.82 19.37 -5.90
C PHE A 269 -7.55 20.71 -5.21
N SER A 270 -6.37 20.82 -4.61
CA SER A 270 -5.87 22.09 -4.04
C SER A 270 -5.16 22.97 -5.07
N LYS A 271 -4.84 22.43 -6.25
CA LYS A 271 -4.10 23.11 -7.31
C LYS A 271 -4.86 23.01 -8.64
N LYS A 272 -4.64 23.98 -9.52
CA LYS A 272 -5.19 23.97 -10.88
C LYS A 272 -4.59 22.80 -11.66
N THR A 273 -5.43 21.91 -12.18
CA THR A 273 -5.02 20.81 -13.05
C THR A 273 -5.87 20.79 -14.32
N PRO A 274 -5.33 20.32 -15.46
CA PRO A 274 -6.08 20.29 -16.73
C PRO A 274 -7.38 19.50 -16.65
N GLN A 275 -7.42 18.44 -15.81
CA GLN A 275 -8.60 17.58 -15.67
C GLN A 275 -9.72 18.17 -14.81
N LEU A 276 -9.42 19.21 -14.03
CA LEU A 276 -10.40 19.79 -13.12
C LEU A 276 -11.57 20.44 -13.86
N VAL A 277 -11.29 21.20 -14.92
CA VAL A 277 -12.32 21.90 -15.71
C VAL A 277 -13.31 20.94 -16.38
N PRO A 278 -12.88 19.95 -17.19
CA PRO A 278 -13.82 19.01 -17.80
C PRO A 278 -14.57 18.20 -16.74
N PHE A 279 -13.92 17.80 -15.65
CA PHE A 279 -14.55 17.06 -14.57
C PHE A 279 -15.64 17.89 -13.86
N ALA A 280 -15.32 19.10 -13.39
CA ALA A 280 -16.27 19.96 -12.70
C ALA A 280 -17.44 20.37 -13.61
N THR A 281 -17.16 20.68 -14.89
CA THR A 281 -18.20 20.97 -15.89
C THR A 281 -19.12 19.76 -16.10
N LYS A 282 -18.57 18.55 -16.19
CA LYS A 282 -19.37 17.32 -16.30
C LYS A 282 -20.26 17.11 -15.08
N MET A 283 -19.77 17.43 -13.88
CA MET A 283 -20.53 17.32 -12.64
C MET A 283 -21.69 18.31 -12.59
N LEU A 284 -21.49 19.56 -13.00
CA LEU A 284 -22.54 20.58 -13.07
C LEU A 284 -23.69 20.19 -14.04
N ASN A 285 -23.37 19.49 -15.13
CA ASN A 285 -24.34 19.07 -16.13
C ASN A 285 -24.95 17.68 -15.86
N SER A 286 -24.70 17.10 -14.69
CA SER A 286 -25.15 15.74 -14.35
C SER A 286 -26.28 15.74 -13.32
N ASN A 287 -27.03 14.64 -13.24
CA ASN A 287 -28.13 14.42 -12.29
C ASN A 287 -27.62 14.11 -10.85
N ARG A 288 -26.63 14.87 -10.38
CA ARG A 288 -26.02 14.72 -9.04
C ARG A 288 -26.71 15.62 -8.03
N SER A 289 -26.43 15.42 -6.74
CA SER A 289 -26.99 16.28 -5.70
C SER A 289 -26.47 17.72 -5.80
N GLN A 290 -27.28 18.64 -5.27
CA GLN A 290 -26.92 20.05 -5.17
C GLN A 290 -25.56 20.28 -4.48
N LYS A 291 -25.17 19.43 -3.53
CA LYS A 291 -23.85 19.53 -2.87
C LYS A 291 -22.70 19.32 -3.86
N VAL A 292 -22.81 18.32 -4.74
CA VAL A 292 -21.80 18.06 -5.77
C VAL A 292 -21.74 19.23 -6.74
N HIS A 293 -22.88 19.79 -7.13
CA HIS A 293 -22.93 20.96 -8.02
C HIS A 293 -22.27 22.19 -7.39
N ILE A 294 -22.56 22.49 -6.11
CA ILE A 294 -21.94 23.60 -5.39
C ILE A 294 -20.41 23.43 -5.37
N TYR A 295 -19.91 22.25 -4.98
CA TYR A 295 -18.48 21.99 -4.94
C TYR A 295 -17.81 22.08 -6.31
N ALA A 296 -18.45 21.52 -7.36
CA ALA A 296 -17.94 21.61 -8.71
C ALA A 296 -17.84 23.06 -9.20
N ALA A 297 -18.85 23.88 -8.92
CA ALA A 297 -18.81 25.31 -9.22
C ALA A 297 -17.68 26.00 -8.44
N LEU A 298 -17.58 25.78 -7.12
CA LEU A 298 -16.50 26.37 -6.30
C LEU A 298 -15.10 26.02 -6.82
N LEU A 299 -14.88 24.79 -7.27
CA LEU A 299 -13.63 24.40 -7.91
C LEU A 299 -13.35 25.19 -9.20
N LEU A 300 -14.38 25.48 -10.01
CA LEU A 300 -14.22 26.31 -11.20
C LEU A 300 -13.94 27.78 -10.85
N PHE A 301 -14.61 28.34 -9.85
CA PHE A 301 -14.28 29.68 -9.34
C PHE A 301 -12.81 29.77 -8.90
N GLN A 302 -12.35 28.78 -8.13
CA GLN A 302 -10.95 28.68 -7.73
C GLN A 302 -10.01 28.50 -8.93
N TYR A 303 -10.41 27.75 -9.95
CA TYR A 303 -9.60 27.54 -11.15
C TYR A 303 -9.45 28.81 -11.98
N PHE A 304 -10.49 29.62 -12.10
CA PHE A 304 -10.50 30.86 -12.86
C PHE A 304 -10.12 32.10 -12.05
N ASP A 305 -9.71 31.94 -10.79
CA ASP A 305 -9.41 33.04 -9.85
C ASP A 305 -10.57 34.06 -9.73
N LEU A 306 -11.82 33.56 -9.76
CA LEU A 306 -13.02 34.38 -9.65
C LEU A 306 -13.46 34.52 -8.19
N GLU A 307 -14.03 35.67 -7.83
CA GLU A 307 -14.62 35.88 -6.52
C GLU A 307 -15.90 35.04 -6.36
N VAL A 308 -15.99 34.30 -5.25
CA VAL A 308 -17.18 33.53 -4.90
C VAL A 308 -18.25 34.49 -4.38
N PRO A 309 -19.48 34.46 -4.92
CA PRO A 309 -20.57 35.32 -4.43
C PRO A 309 -20.84 35.13 -2.94
N GLU A 310 -21.09 36.22 -2.21
CA GLU A 310 -21.33 36.21 -0.75
C GLU A 310 -22.51 35.30 -0.33
N SER A 311 -23.54 35.22 -1.18
CA SER A 311 -24.60 34.22 -1.08
C SER A 311 -24.50 33.27 -2.27
N PHE A 312 -24.06 32.04 -2.02
CA PHE A 312 -23.86 31.07 -3.08
C PHE A 312 -25.22 30.62 -3.66
N ASP A 313 -25.58 31.18 -4.80
CA ASP A 313 -26.72 30.80 -5.62
C ASP A 313 -26.20 30.08 -6.87
N LEU A 314 -26.57 28.81 -7.03
CA LEU A 314 -26.07 27.96 -8.10
C LEU A 314 -26.43 28.52 -9.48
N GLU A 315 -27.61 29.12 -9.65
CA GLU A 315 -28.03 29.64 -10.95
C GLU A 315 -27.18 30.86 -11.36
N LYS A 316 -26.91 31.75 -10.41
CA LYS A 316 -26.02 32.91 -10.63
C LYS A 316 -24.58 32.48 -10.88
N ALA A 317 -24.10 31.51 -10.09
CA ALA A 317 -22.78 30.94 -10.26
C ALA A 317 -22.59 30.34 -11.66
N LEU A 318 -23.60 29.60 -12.16
CA LEU A 318 -23.59 29.03 -13.51
C LEU A 318 -23.63 30.10 -14.60
N ALA A 319 -24.33 31.22 -14.40
CA ALA A 319 -24.33 32.33 -15.36
C ALA A 319 -22.92 32.93 -15.51
N ILE A 320 -22.24 33.22 -14.39
CA ILE A 320 -20.86 33.75 -14.37
C ILE A 320 -19.89 32.76 -15.05
N LEU A 321 -20.00 31.47 -14.74
CA LEU A 321 -19.11 30.45 -15.29
C LEU A 321 -19.32 30.24 -16.80
N LYS A 322 -20.54 30.38 -17.31
CA LYS A 322 -20.82 30.28 -18.76
C LYS A 322 -20.16 31.40 -19.56
N ASP A 323 -20.19 32.62 -19.03
CA ASP A 323 -19.53 33.77 -19.69
C ASP A 323 -18.02 33.56 -19.82
N GLN A 324 -17.40 32.87 -18.85
CA GLN A 324 -15.97 32.54 -18.86
C GLN A 324 -15.65 31.31 -19.72
N HIS A 325 -16.55 30.31 -19.78
CA HIS A 325 -16.32 29.09 -20.56
C HIS A 325 -16.18 29.37 -22.07
N HIS A 326 -16.89 30.39 -22.57
CA HIS A 326 -16.74 30.88 -23.95
C HIS A 326 -15.34 31.42 -24.29
N LEU A 327 -14.52 31.73 -23.28
CA LEU A 327 -13.12 32.14 -23.46
C LEU A 327 -12.21 30.92 -23.60
N CYS A 328 -12.50 29.80 -22.92
CA CYS A 328 -11.67 28.60 -22.97
C CYS A 328 -11.84 27.77 -24.26
N GLU A 329 -13.02 27.76 -24.89
CA GLU A 329 -13.20 27.04 -26.17
C GLU A 329 -12.46 27.70 -27.34
N LYS A 330 -12.07 28.97 -27.22
CA LYS A 330 -11.40 29.72 -28.30
C LYS A 330 -9.88 29.59 -28.31
N ASP A 331 -9.26 29.22 -27.19
CA ASP A 331 -7.79 29.14 -27.06
C ASP A 331 -7.24 27.71 -27.24
N GLY A 332 -8.10 26.74 -27.58
CA GLY A 332 -7.78 25.30 -27.63
C GLY A 332 -7.67 24.67 -29.02
N THR A 333 -7.68 25.45 -30.11
CA THR A 333 -7.43 24.97 -31.48
C THR A 333 -6.04 25.33 -31.98
#